data_AF-A0A517TFQ2-F1
#
_entry.id   AF-A0A517TFQ2-F1
#
_cell.length_a   1.000
_cell.length_b   1.000
_cell.length_c   1.000
_cell.angle_alpha   90.00
_cell.angle_beta   90.00
_cell.angle_gamma   90.00
#
_symmetry.space_group_name_H-M   'P 1'
#
loop_
_entity.id
_entity.type
_entity.pdbx_description
1 polymer ?
#
loop_
_entity_poly.entity_id
_entity_poly.type
_entity_poly.pdbx_seq_one_letter_code
_entity_poly.pdbx_strand_id
1 'polypeptide(L)'
;MRALKIAVGTALWGSALWASTQMHRVELPFEHGLCGPWGCAAAPEALLGAHLLWLTLLAPTLVLTCRAVGPSRSRRLANAAWKIGALLAGGIVLWGIIAWLRAGEPQEYALKRGLFLLATTPDLPAIPLAISGLVARFANKRVGSHKPAKQPVDSEGFEGETEGV
;
A
#
# COMPACT_ATOMS: atom_id res chain seq x y z
N MET A 1 -26.82 -13.71 1.75
CA MET A 1 -26.15 -12.42 1.50
C MET A 1 -24.61 -12.45 1.64
N ARG A 2 -23.99 -13.12 2.63
CA ARG A 2 -22.52 -13.14 2.79
C ARG A 2 -21.78 -13.76 1.59
N ALA A 3 -22.25 -14.91 1.11
CA ALA A 3 -21.66 -15.59 -0.05
C ALA A 3 -21.66 -14.70 -1.32
N LEU A 4 -22.77 -14.00 -1.58
CA LEU A 4 -22.87 -13.06 -2.70
C LEU A 4 -21.82 -11.94 -2.60
N LYS A 5 -21.61 -11.35 -1.41
CA LYS A 5 -20.60 -10.31 -1.20
C LYS A 5 -19.18 -10.82 -1.46
N ILE A 6 -18.88 -12.05 -1.05
CA ILE A 6 -17.57 -12.69 -1.30
C ILE A 6 -17.40 -12.94 -2.80
N ALA A 7 -18.39 -13.52 -3.46
CA ALA A 7 -18.35 -13.79 -4.90
C ALA A 7 -18.14 -12.50 -5.71
N VAL A 8 -18.91 -11.44 -5.41
CA VAL A 8 -18.74 -10.12 -6.05
C VAL A 8 -17.35 -9.53 -5.76
N GLY A 9 -16.88 -9.62 -4.52
CA GLY A 9 -15.54 -9.14 -4.15
C GLY A 9 -14.42 -9.85 -4.91
N THR A 10 -14.49 -11.19 -5.01
CA THR A 10 -13.52 -12.00 -5.76
C THR A 10 -13.59 -11.70 -7.26
N ALA A 11 -14.79 -11.56 -7.83
CA ALA A 11 -14.96 -11.21 -9.24
C ALA A 11 -14.37 -9.83 -9.56
N LEU A 12 -14.66 -8.81 -8.73
CA LEU A 12 -14.09 -7.48 -8.89
C LEU A 12 -12.56 -7.47 -8.77
N TRP A 13 -12.03 -8.21 -7.80
CA TRP A 13 -10.58 -8.34 -7.62
C TRP A 13 -9.91 -9.07 -8.80
N GLY A 14 -10.49 -10.16 -9.28
CA GLY A 14 -10.02 -10.88 -10.47
C GLY A 14 -10.07 -10.03 -11.73
N SER A 15 -11.13 -9.26 -11.93
CA SER A 15 -11.23 -8.30 -13.05
C SER A 15 -10.19 -7.20 -12.97
N ALA A 16 -9.89 -6.68 -11.77
CA ALA A 16 -8.84 -5.69 -11.59
C ALA A 16 -7.44 -6.25 -11.89
N LEU A 17 -7.15 -7.49 -11.46
CA LEU A 17 -5.91 -8.18 -11.80
C LEU A 17 -5.80 -8.39 -13.32
N TRP A 18 -6.87 -8.89 -13.95
CA TRP A 18 -6.89 -9.07 -15.40
C TRP A 18 -6.72 -7.74 -16.14
N ALA A 19 -7.42 -6.67 -15.74
CA ALA A 19 -7.26 -5.36 -16.33
C ALA A 19 -5.82 -4.83 -16.22
N SER A 20 -5.14 -5.05 -15.08
CA SER A 20 -3.75 -4.61 -14.91
C SER A 20 -2.77 -5.27 -15.89
N THR A 21 -3.04 -6.51 -16.33
CA THR A 21 -2.19 -7.19 -17.34
C THR A 21 -2.51 -6.75 -18.78
N GLN A 22 -3.70 -6.20 -19.00
CA GLN A 22 -4.12 -5.66 -20.31
C GLN A 22 -3.61 -4.24 -20.58
N MET A 23 -2.85 -3.63 -19.66
CA MET A 23 -2.35 -2.26 -19.84
C MET A 23 -1.50 -2.08 -21.10
N HIS A 24 -0.84 -3.14 -21.58
CA HIS A 24 -0.09 -3.13 -22.84
C HIS A 24 -0.95 -2.83 -24.10
N ARG A 25 -2.28 -2.90 -24.00
CA ARG A 25 -3.22 -2.59 -25.09
C ARG A 25 -3.72 -1.15 -25.06
N VAL A 26 -3.39 -0.41 -24.00
CA VAL A 26 -3.80 1.00 -23.86
C VAL A 26 -2.73 1.84 -24.52
N GLU A 27 -3.04 2.44 -25.66
CA GLU A 27 -2.15 3.41 -26.31
C GLU A 27 -2.11 4.68 -25.45
N LEU A 28 -0.95 4.96 -24.83
CA LEU A 28 -0.73 6.22 -24.15
C LEU A 28 -0.04 7.19 -25.12
N PRO A 29 -0.30 8.51 -25.04
CA PRO A 29 0.32 9.51 -25.93
C PRO A 29 1.85 9.65 -25.73
N PHE A 30 2.46 8.81 -24.89
CA PHE A 30 3.87 8.83 -24.52
C PHE A 30 4.64 7.63 -25.09
N GLU A 31 4.21 7.10 -26.25
CA GLU A 31 4.82 5.93 -26.91
C GLU A 31 6.33 6.06 -27.13
N HIS A 32 6.81 7.29 -27.32
CA HIS A 32 8.23 7.59 -27.30
C HIS A 32 8.66 7.62 -25.82
N GLY A 33 9.10 6.46 -25.33
CA GLY A 33 9.38 6.20 -23.93
C GLY A 33 10.13 7.32 -23.21
N LEU A 34 9.98 7.36 -21.88
CA LEU A 34 10.67 8.31 -21.01
C LEU A 34 12.19 8.12 -21.13
N CYS A 35 12.78 8.84 -22.08
CA CYS A 35 14.20 8.84 -22.42
C CYS A 35 14.81 10.18 -22.05
N GLY A 36 16.01 10.15 -21.49
CA GLY A 36 16.79 11.33 -21.18
C GLY A 36 18.25 10.95 -20.89
N PRO A 37 19.10 11.93 -20.52
CA PRO A 37 20.47 11.64 -20.14
C PRO A 37 20.56 10.64 -18.96
N TRP A 38 19.52 10.56 -18.12
CA TRP A 38 19.41 9.60 -17.03
C TRP A 38 18.96 8.18 -17.45
N GLY A 39 18.82 7.89 -18.75
CA GLY A 39 18.48 6.58 -19.31
C GLY A 39 17.14 6.53 -20.05
N CYS A 40 16.80 5.35 -20.57
CA CYS A 40 15.58 5.06 -21.31
C CYS A 40 14.74 4.04 -20.55
N ALA A 41 13.45 4.33 -20.35
CA ALA A 41 12.53 3.40 -19.70
C ALA A 41 11.96 2.41 -20.73
N ALA A 42 11.44 1.28 -20.22
CA ALA A 42 10.48 0.49 -20.96
C ALA A 42 9.21 1.32 -21.27
N ALA A 43 8.36 0.79 -22.14
CA ALA A 43 7.08 1.41 -22.47
C ALA A 43 6.28 1.74 -21.19
N PRO A 44 5.76 2.97 -21.04
CA PRO A 44 5.09 3.41 -19.80
C PRO A 44 3.89 2.54 -19.44
N GLU A 45 3.22 1.94 -20.43
CA GLU A 45 2.12 1.00 -20.30
C GLU A 45 2.54 -0.25 -19.52
N ALA A 46 3.73 -0.80 -19.83
CA ALA A 46 4.24 -2.00 -19.19
C ALA A 46 4.63 -1.72 -17.73
N LEU A 47 5.27 -0.57 -17.47
CA LEU A 47 5.61 -0.13 -16.11
C LEU A 47 4.36 0.12 -15.27
N LEU A 48 3.38 0.81 -15.83
CA LEU A 48 2.12 1.08 -15.16
C LEU A 48 1.36 -0.22 -14.86
N GLY A 49 1.30 -1.14 -15.83
CA GLY A 49 0.73 -2.47 -15.64
C GLY A 49 1.39 -3.24 -14.50
N ALA A 50 2.72 -3.24 -14.42
CA ALA A 50 3.45 -3.90 -13.34
C ALA A 50 3.15 -3.29 -11.96
N HIS A 51 3.15 -1.96 -11.84
CA HIS A 51 2.80 -1.28 -10.57
C HIS A 51 1.34 -1.52 -10.17
N LEU A 52 0.41 -1.49 -11.13
CA LEU A 52 -1.00 -1.77 -10.90
C LEU A 52 -1.24 -3.22 -10.49
N LEU A 53 -0.51 -4.17 -11.07
CA LEU A 53 -0.57 -5.58 -10.70
C LEU A 53 -0.18 -5.75 -9.23
N TRP A 54 0.98 -5.23 -8.84
CA TRP A 54 1.44 -5.27 -7.45
C TRP A 54 0.49 -4.57 -6.49
N LEU A 55 -0.04 -3.41 -6.86
CA LEU A 55 -0.97 -2.67 -6.01
C LEU A 55 -2.27 -3.44 -5.81
N THR A 56 -2.82 -4.01 -6.88
CA THR A 56 -4.02 -4.86 -6.86
C THR A 56 -3.81 -6.13 -6.05
N LEU A 57 -2.59 -6.67 -6.00
CA LEU A 57 -2.27 -7.83 -5.17
C LEU A 57 -2.10 -7.44 -3.70
N LEU A 58 -1.26 -6.44 -3.41
CA LEU A 58 -0.82 -6.09 -2.06
C LEU A 58 -1.89 -5.36 -1.26
N ALA A 59 -2.60 -4.40 -1.85
CA ALA A 59 -3.54 -3.55 -1.12
C ALA A 59 -4.72 -4.34 -0.52
N PRO A 60 -5.49 -5.15 -1.29
CA PRO A 60 -6.59 -5.92 -0.72
C PRO A 60 -6.10 -6.98 0.25
N THR A 61 -4.99 -7.66 -0.05
CA THR A 61 -4.38 -8.65 0.86
C THR A 61 -4.06 -8.02 2.21
N LEU A 62 -3.33 -6.89 2.20
CA LEU A 62 -2.96 -6.18 3.42
C LEU A 62 -4.19 -5.67 4.19
N VAL A 63 -5.20 -5.14 3.49
CA VAL A 63 -6.45 -4.68 4.12
C VAL A 63 -7.19 -5.86 4.78
N LEU A 64 -7.31 -7.00 4.10
CA LEU A 64 -7.95 -8.20 4.64
C LEU A 64 -7.19 -8.75 5.84
N THR A 65 -5.86 -8.86 5.77
CA THR A 65 -5.03 -9.27 6.91
C THR A 65 -5.18 -8.30 8.08
N CYS A 66 -5.17 -7.00 7.82
CA CYS A 66 -5.36 -5.97 8.84
C CYS A 66 -6.75 -6.02 9.51
N ARG A 67 -7.78 -6.48 8.79
CA ARG A 67 -9.14 -6.70 9.33
C ARG A 67 -9.26 -8.00 10.12
N ALA A 68 -8.47 -9.02 9.76
CA ALA A 68 -8.44 -10.29 10.47
C ALA A 68 -7.71 -10.22 11.82
N VAL A 69 -6.85 -9.20 12.01
CA VAL A 69 -6.12 -8.98 13.27
C VAL A 69 -6.73 -7.83 14.07
N GLY A 70 -6.54 -7.85 15.40
CA GLY A 70 -7.02 -6.79 16.29
C GLY A 70 -6.45 -5.39 15.95
N PRO A 71 -7.10 -4.30 16.41
CA PRO A 71 -6.83 -2.92 15.97
C PRO A 71 -5.40 -2.43 16.28
N SER A 72 -4.77 -2.94 17.34
CA SER A 72 -3.37 -2.65 17.65
C SER A 72 -2.41 -3.26 16.62
N ARG A 73 -2.59 -4.55 16.29
CA ARG A 73 -1.75 -5.27 15.31
C ARG A 73 -1.98 -4.74 13.90
N SER A 74 -3.22 -4.42 13.56
CA SER A 74 -3.62 -3.81 12.28
C SER A 74 -2.85 -2.50 12.01
N ARG A 75 -2.81 -1.59 12.99
CA ARG A 75 -2.04 -0.34 12.90
C ARG A 75 -0.54 -0.58 12.75
N ARG A 76 0.01 -1.54 13.50
CA ARG A 76 1.44 -1.90 13.40
C ARG A 76 1.79 -2.45 12.02
N LEU A 77 0.96 -3.35 11.49
CA LEU A 77 1.16 -3.97 10.18
C LEU A 77 1.09 -2.94 9.04
N ALA A 78 0.06 -2.09 9.03
CA ALA A 78 -0.07 -1.02 8.05
C ALA A 78 1.10 -0.02 8.11
N ASN A 79 1.52 0.37 9.32
CA ASN A 79 2.68 1.24 9.51
C ASN A 79 3.99 0.57 9.09
N ALA A 80 4.15 -0.72 9.37
CA ALA A 80 5.33 -1.48 8.96
C ALA A 80 5.41 -1.56 7.43
N ALA A 81 4.32 -1.91 6.75
CA ALA A 81 4.27 -1.94 5.29
C ALA A 81 4.62 -0.56 4.68
N TRP A 82 4.04 0.51 5.21
CA TRP A 82 4.38 1.87 4.76
C TRP A 82 5.86 2.21 4.98
N LYS A 83 6.40 1.96 6.18
CA LYS A 83 7.80 2.23 6.51
C LYS A 83 8.77 1.42 5.65
N ILE A 84 8.49 0.13 5.46
CA ILE A 84 9.32 -0.76 4.63
C ILE A 84 9.29 -0.29 3.18
N GLY A 85 8.10 -0.01 2.63
CA GLY A 85 7.98 0.52 1.27
C GLY A 85 8.71 1.86 1.09
N ALA A 86 8.56 2.79 2.04
CA ALA A 86 9.25 4.08 2.02
C ALA A 86 10.77 3.95 2.15
N LEU A 87 11.24 3.03 3.00
CA LEU A 87 12.67 2.76 3.17
C LEU A 87 13.28 2.13 1.92
N LEU A 88 12.59 1.15 1.31
CA LEU A 88 13.01 0.56 0.03
C LEU A 88 13.06 1.62 -1.07
N ALA A 89 12.03 2.46 -1.16
CA ALA A 89 11.98 3.54 -2.16
C ALA A 89 13.13 4.53 -1.97
N GLY A 90 13.37 5.00 -0.74
CA GLY A 90 14.49 5.87 -0.42
C GLY A 90 15.84 5.22 -0.69
N GLY A 91 15.98 3.91 -0.39
CA GLY A 91 17.18 3.14 -0.68
C GLY A 91 17.49 3.05 -2.17
N ILE A 92 16.49 2.78 -3.01
CA ILE A 92 16.64 2.74 -4.48
C ILE A 92 17.06 4.11 -5.01
N VAL A 93 16.39 5.19 -4.57
CA VAL A 93 16.70 6.56 -4.99
C VAL A 93 18.13 6.94 -4.57
N LEU A 94 18.48 6.71 -3.31
CA LEU A 94 19.80 7.04 -2.77
C LEU A 94 20.91 6.24 -3.46
N TRP A 95 20.71 4.94 -3.64
CA TRP A 95 21.65 4.09 -4.38
C TRP A 95 21.83 4.58 -5.82
N GLY A 96 20.75 4.91 -6.50
CA GLY A 96 20.78 5.46 -7.86
C GLY A 96 21.56 6.76 -7.97
N ILE A 97 21.36 7.68 -7.02
CA ILE A 97 22.11 8.94 -6.92
C ILE A 97 23.60 8.66 -6.69
N ILE A 98 23.95 7.81 -5.72
CA ILE A 98 25.36 7.51 -5.40
C ILE A 98 26.06 6.85 -6.59
N ALA A 99 25.41 5.87 -7.22
CA ALA A 99 25.95 5.18 -8.39
C ALA A 99 26.18 6.16 -9.56
N TRP A 100 25.24 7.06 -9.80
CA TRP A 100 25.33 8.11 -10.83
C TRP A 100 26.52 9.05 -10.58
N LEU A 101 26.64 9.59 -9.36
CA LEU A 101 27.71 10.51 -9.01
C LEU A 101 29.09 9.84 -9.04
N ARG A 102 29.18 8.56 -8.68
CA ARG A 102 30.44 7.78 -8.76
C ARG A 102 30.87 7.51 -10.20
N ALA A 103 29.95 7.51 -11.15
CA ALA A 103 30.26 7.38 -12.57
C ALA A 103 30.81 8.68 -13.20
N GLY A 104 30.82 9.80 -12.46
CA GLY A 104 31.27 11.10 -12.97
C GLY A 104 30.23 11.82 -13.83
N GLU A 105 28.97 11.37 -13.78
CA GLU A 105 27.87 11.96 -14.55
C GLU A 105 27.41 13.31 -13.98
N PRO A 106 26.74 14.18 -14.78
CA PRO A 106 26.32 15.50 -14.33
C PRO A 106 25.39 15.45 -13.11
N GLN A 107 25.69 16.26 -12.09
CA GLN A 107 24.98 16.26 -10.81
C GLN A 107 23.51 16.69 -10.93
N GLU A 108 23.20 17.55 -11.90
CA GLU A 108 21.85 18.07 -12.16
C GLU A 108 20.83 16.98 -12.53
N TYR A 109 21.29 15.80 -12.99
CA TYR A 109 20.44 14.66 -13.30
C TYR A 109 20.42 13.58 -12.21
N ALA A 110 21.19 13.72 -11.13
CA ALA A 110 21.34 12.66 -10.13
C ALA A 110 20.00 12.31 -9.46
N LEU A 111 19.22 13.31 -9.03
CA LEU A 111 17.89 13.08 -8.44
C LEU A 111 16.92 12.50 -9.47
N LYS A 112 16.94 13.00 -10.71
CA LYS A 112 16.11 12.48 -11.80
C LYS A 112 16.41 11.00 -12.07
N ARG A 113 17.69 10.61 -12.05
CA ARG A 113 18.13 9.21 -12.15
C ARG A 113 17.60 8.37 -11.00
N GLY A 114 17.72 8.84 -9.76
CA GLY A 114 17.19 8.12 -8.59
C GLY A 114 15.68 7.90 -8.66
N LEU A 115 14.92 8.94 -8.99
CA LEU A 115 13.45 8.85 -9.16
C LEU A 115 13.07 7.98 -10.36
N PHE A 116 13.83 8.07 -11.45
CA PHE A 116 13.67 7.23 -12.62
C PHE A 116 13.83 5.76 -12.25
N LEU A 117 14.93 5.39 -11.59
CA LEU A 117 15.17 4.02 -11.12
C LEU A 117 14.06 3.52 -10.19
N LEU A 118 13.57 4.37 -9.30
CA LEU A 118 12.43 4.03 -8.43
C LEU A 118 11.16 3.71 -9.23
N ALA A 119 10.89 4.46 -10.30
CA ALA A 119 9.72 4.24 -11.16
C ALA A 119 9.90 3.02 -12.08
N THR A 120 11.12 2.77 -12.56
CA THR A 120 11.40 1.73 -13.57
C THR A 120 11.83 0.38 -12.99
N THR A 121 11.83 0.21 -11.67
CA THR A 121 12.19 -1.05 -11.01
C THR A 121 10.94 -1.75 -10.46
N PRO A 122 10.19 -2.50 -11.30
CA PRO A 122 8.95 -3.16 -10.87
C PRO A 122 9.20 -4.39 -9.97
N ASP A 123 10.41 -4.95 -9.96
CA ASP A 123 10.75 -6.17 -9.22
C ASP A 123 10.72 -5.97 -7.70
N LEU A 124 11.00 -4.74 -7.26
CA LEU A 124 10.89 -4.33 -5.87
C LEU A 124 9.67 -3.42 -5.75
N PRO A 125 8.50 -3.93 -5.28
CA PRO A 125 7.26 -3.16 -5.24
C PRO A 125 7.26 -2.12 -4.11
N ALA A 126 8.30 -1.30 -4.00
CA ALA A 126 8.49 -0.30 -2.97
C ALA A 126 7.34 0.72 -2.95
N ILE A 127 7.00 1.28 -4.13
CA ILE A 127 5.87 2.20 -4.29
C ILE A 127 4.54 1.48 -3.98
N PRO A 128 4.17 0.36 -4.65
CA PRO A 128 2.94 -0.36 -4.34
C PRO A 128 2.79 -0.76 -2.87
N LEU A 129 3.87 -1.19 -2.22
CA LEU A 129 3.88 -1.58 -0.80
C LEU A 129 3.63 -0.37 0.11
N ALA A 130 4.29 0.76 -0.16
CA ALA A 130 4.08 1.99 0.59
C ALA A 130 2.63 2.49 0.47
N ILE A 131 2.09 2.51 -0.74
CA ILE A 131 0.70 2.91 -1.02
C ILE A 131 -0.26 1.93 -0.34
N SER A 132 -0.02 0.62 -0.43
CA SER A 132 -0.85 -0.40 0.22
C SER A 132 -0.90 -0.19 1.73
N GLY A 133 0.23 0.13 2.37
CA GLY A 133 0.29 0.48 3.79
C GLY A 133 -0.57 1.69 4.16
N LEU A 134 -0.55 2.74 3.32
CA LEU A 134 -1.41 3.91 3.50
C LEU A 134 -2.90 3.56 3.32
N VAL A 135 -3.25 2.84 2.27
CA VAL A 135 -4.62 2.37 2.00
C VAL A 135 -5.15 1.57 3.19
N ALA A 136 -4.36 0.61 3.71
CA ALA A 136 -4.72 -0.16 4.89
C ALA A 136 -4.90 0.73 6.13
N ARG A 137 -4.03 1.73 6.34
CA ARG A 137 -4.15 2.67 7.47
C ARG A 137 -5.46 3.46 7.41
N PHE A 138 -5.87 3.95 6.24
CA PHE A 138 -7.12 4.71 6.09
C PHE A 138 -8.36 3.82 6.13
N ALA A 139 -8.31 2.64 5.53
CA ALA A 139 -9.41 1.68 5.54
C ALA A 139 -9.78 1.21 6.96
N ASN A 140 -8.80 1.06 7.85
CA ASN A 140 -9.01 0.57 9.22
C ASN A 140 -9.40 1.66 10.24
N LYS A 141 -9.14 2.94 9.97
CA LYS A 141 -9.60 4.04 10.85
C LYS A 141 -11.12 4.03 11.07
N ARG A 142 -11.90 3.53 10.09
CA ARG A 142 -13.36 3.51 10.14
C ARG A 142 -13.95 2.44 11.07
N VAL A 143 -13.18 1.41 11.45
CA VAL A 143 -13.69 0.27 12.25
C VAL A 143 -13.60 0.53 13.77
N GLY A 144 -12.62 1.32 14.21
CA GLY A 144 -12.35 1.55 15.64
C GLY A 144 -13.24 2.60 16.33
N SER A 145 -14.15 3.26 15.61
CA SER A 145 -14.96 4.34 16.17
C SER A 145 -16.28 3.88 16.80
N HIS A 146 -16.53 2.56 16.85
CA HIS A 146 -17.65 2.03 17.62
C HIS A 146 -17.30 2.10 19.10
N LYS A 147 -17.60 3.25 19.72
CA LYS A 147 -17.56 3.43 21.17
C LYS A 147 -18.47 2.33 21.75
N PRO A 148 -17.99 1.43 22.63
CA PRO A 148 -18.87 0.50 23.30
C PRO A 148 -19.95 1.35 23.97
N ALA A 149 -21.22 1.04 23.69
CA ALA A 149 -22.32 1.68 24.41
C ALA A 149 -21.98 1.53 25.89
N LYS A 150 -21.91 2.65 26.62
CA LYS A 150 -21.79 2.59 28.08
C LYS A 150 -22.94 1.69 28.52
N GLN A 151 -22.65 0.47 28.98
CA GLN A 151 -23.67 -0.29 29.66
C GLN A 151 -24.10 0.57 30.84
N PRO A 152 -25.42 0.79 31.03
CA PRO A 152 -25.89 1.41 32.26
C PRO A 152 -25.28 0.59 33.40
N VAL A 153 -24.55 1.28 34.27
CA VAL A 153 -24.11 0.69 35.52
C VAL A 153 -25.38 0.58 36.32
N ASP A 154 -26.00 -0.60 36.30
CA ASP A 154 -27.14 -0.91 37.15
C ASP A 154 -26.62 -0.83 38.59
N SER A 155 -26.82 0.32 39.22
CA SER A 155 -26.43 0.65 40.59
C SER A 155 -27.41 0.04 41.61
N GLU A 156 -28.07 -1.07 41.28
CA GLU A 156 -29.03 -1.70 42.16
C GLU A 156 -28.35 -2.81 42.98
N GLY A 157 -28.26 -2.61 44.29
CA GLY A 157 -28.10 -3.69 45.26
C GLY A 157 -26.75 -3.80 45.98
N PHE A 158 -26.33 -2.76 46.69
CA PHE A 158 -25.50 -2.95 47.90
C PHE A 158 -26.25 -2.35 49.10
N GLU A 159 -27.42 -2.91 49.39
CA GLU A 159 -27.96 -2.95 50.76
C GLU A 159 -27.22 -4.14 51.39
N GLY A 160 -26.34 -3.99 52.37
CA GLY A 160 -26.63 -3.38 53.66
C GLY A 160 -26.98 -4.47 54.67
N GLU A 161 -26.13 -5.51 54.82
CA GLU A 161 -26.29 -6.52 55.87
C GLU A 161 -25.25 -6.28 56.96
N THR A 162 -25.61 -5.41 57.90
CA THR A 162 -24.97 -5.31 59.22
C THR A 162 -25.69 -6.26 60.17
N GLU A 163 -25.23 -7.51 60.25
CA GLU A 163 -25.53 -8.38 61.39
C GLU A 163 -24.45 -8.19 62.45
N GLY A 164 -24.86 -7.73 63.63
CA GLY A 164 -24.00 -7.58 64.79
C GLY A 164 -23.83 -8.88 65.57
N VAL A 165 -22.64 -9.05 66.15
CA VAL A 165 -22.40 -9.66 67.48
C VAL A 165 -21.19 -8.96 68.09
#